data_AF-A0A6I2U759-F1
#
_entry.id   AF-A0A6I2U759-F1
#
_cell.length_a   1.000
_cell.length_b   1.000
_cell.length_c   1.000
_cell.angle_alpha   90.00
_cell.angle_beta   90.00
_cell.angle_gamma   90.00
#
_symmetry.space_group_name_H-M   'P 1'
#
loop_
_entity.id
_entity.type
_entity.pdbx_description
1 polymer ?
#
loop_
_entity_poly.entity_id
_entity_poly.type
_entity_poly.pdbx_seq_one_letter_code
_entity_poly.pdbx_strand_id
1 'polypeptide(L)'
;TVTVSIHGRLQVQGFSRVFPFFLALIIPQKRRYFLISRGLFFVQWTLINLLIRTVSLGGNLLMNVGPTARGYLDYRAKAALKTYADWMRYNNKSIYGCTMADPALQAPNGCYYTQSEDGKRLYVHLVEYPFAFLELPGLAHKVRYAQFLQDNSEILMAREPNFMPDEGHLPSEDLLVLTIPLVKPNILVPVIELLLY
;
A
#
# COMPACT_ATOMS: atom_id res chain seq x y z
N THR A 1 2.83 -27.19 -3.18
CA THR A 1 2.59 -25.78 -2.81
C THR A 1 2.86 -24.92 -4.02
N VAL A 2 1.95 -24.03 -4.38
CA VAL A 2 2.19 -23.02 -5.41
C VAL A 2 2.67 -21.76 -4.71
N THR A 3 3.84 -21.26 -5.12
CA THR A 3 4.41 -20.01 -4.63
C THR A 3 4.10 -18.92 -5.65
N VAL A 4 3.43 -17.86 -5.24
CA VAL A 4 3.17 -16.68 -6.07
C VAL A 4 4.06 -15.55 -5.59
N SER A 5 4.91 -15.04 -6.48
CA SER A 5 5.75 -13.87 -6.25
C SER A 5 5.16 -12.65 -6.94
N ILE A 6 5.10 -11.52 -6.23
CA ILE A 6 4.58 -10.24 -6.73
C ILE A 6 5.74 -9.40 -7.30
N HIS A 7 6.71 -10.03 -7.97
CA HIS A 7 7.79 -9.34 -8.71
C HIS A 7 7.76 -9.73 -10.20
N GLY A 8 6.67 -9.36 -10.89
CA GLY A 8 6.60 -9.34 -12.35
C GLY A 8 6.46 -10.68 -13.10
N ARG A 9 6.48 -11.85 -12.45
CA ARG A 9 6.16 -13.14 -13.10
C ARG A 9 5.45 -14.12 -12.18
N LEU A 10 4.38 -14.72 -12.68
CA LEU A 10 3.89 -16.02 -12.20
C LEU A 10 4.97 -17.06 -12.54
N GLN A 11 5.78 -17.46 -11.57
CA GLN A 11 6.71 -18.57 -11.72
C GLN A 11 6.40 -19.67 -10.70
N VAL A 12 6.09 -20.85 -11.21
CA VAL A 12 6.12 -22.09 -10.44
C VAL A 12 7.57 -22.61 -10.55
N GLN A 13 8.42 -22.36 -9.55
CA GLN A 13 9.80 -22.85 -9.55
C GLN A 13 10.16 -23.55 -8.24
N GLY A 14 10.81 -24.71 -8.37
CA GLY A 14 11.58 -25.36 -7.30
C GLY A 14 12.86 -24.56 -7.02
N PHE A 15 13.19 -24.43 -5.74
CA PHE A 15 14.22 -23.49 -5.25
C PHE A 15 15.65 -23.90 -5.64
N SER A 16 16.40 -22.96 -6.24
CA SER A 16 17.87 -22.92 -6.20
C SER A 16 18.41 -21.49 -6.33
N ARG A 17 18.09 -20.58 -5.39
CA ARG A 17 18.85 -19.33 -5.16
C ARG A 17 18.38 -18.63 -3.88
N VAL A 18 19.35 -18.08 -3.13
CA VAL A 18 19.14 -17.34 -1.88
C VAL A 18 18.88 -15.88 -2.25
N PHE A 19 17.74 -15.33 -1.82
CA PHE A 19 17.35 -13.93 -2.00
C PHE A 19 17.15 -13.26 -0.64
N PRO A 20 17.44 -11.97 -0.51
CA PRO A 20 17.36 -11.27 0.76
C PRO A 20 15.89 -11.03 1.14
N PHE A 21 15.49 -11.56 2.30
CA PHE A 21 14.24 -11.31 3.06
C PHE A 21 12.89 -11.53 2.33
N PHE A 22 12.28 -12.68 2.60
CA PHE A 22 10.92 -13.04 2.16
C PHE A 22 9.97 -13.19 3.34
N LEU A 23 8.76 -12.61 3.25
CA LEU A 23 7.66 -12.94 4.14
C LEU A 23 6.74 -13.95 3.45
N ALA A 24 6.61 -15.13 4.04
CA ALA A 24 5.72 -16.19 3.55
C ALA A 24 4.39 -16.16 4.30
N LEU A 25 3.28 -15.86 3.62
CA LEU A 25 1.94 -16.00 4.18
C LEU A 25 1.40 -17.40 3.93
N ILE A 26 1.05 -18.12 5.00
CA ILE A 26 0.31 -19.38 4.95
C ILE A 26 -1.16 -19.08 5.24
N ILE A 27 -2.06 -19.32 4.28
CA ILE A 27 -3.51 -19.18 4.50
C ILE A 27 -4.01 -20.44 5.23
N PRO A 28 -4.40 -20.37 6.51
CA PRO A 28 -4.78 -21.56 7.29
C PRO A 28 -6.04 -22.24 6.74
N GLN A 29 -6.01 -23.57 6.64
CA GLN A 29 -7.06 -24.35 5.99
C GLN A 29 -8.29 -24.66 6.86
N LYS A 30 -8.30 -24.46 8.19
CA LYS A 30 -9.53 -24.60 9.01
C LYS A 30 -9.46 -23.77 10.30
N ARG A 31 -10.43 -22.88 10.52
CA ARG A 31 -11.09 -22.57 11.82
C ARG A 31 -12.36 -21.73 11.58
N ARG A 32 -13.29 -21.81 12.53
CA ARG A 32 -14.75 -21.51 12.48
C ARG A 32 -15.14 -20.12 11.93
N TYR A 33 -16.33 -20.09 11.35
CA TYR A 33 -17.07 -18.92 10.83
C TYR A 33 -17.31 -17.83 11.88
N PHE A 34 -17.11 -16.55 11.53
CA PHE A 34 -17.59 -15.41 12.31
C PHE A 34 -17.90 -14.18 11.42
N LEU A 35 -19.18 -13.79 11.44
CA LEU A 35 -19.87 -12.54 11.01
C LEU A 35 -19.54 -11.85 9.67
N ILE A 36 -20.59 -11.73 8.84
CA ILE A 36 -20.59 -11.45 7.40
C ILE A 36 -20.91 -9.95 7.16
N SER A 37 -19.85 -9.15 7.02
CA SER A 37 -19.77 -7.87 6.27
C SER A 37 -18.52 -7.11 6.71
N ARG A 38 -18.43 -6.76 8.01
CA ARG A 38 -17.21 -6.17 8.61
C ARG A 38 -16.02 -7.11 8.60
N GLY A 39 -16.23 -8.43 8.81
CA GLY A 39 -15.16 -9.42 8.80
C GLY A 39 -14.50 -9.62 7.43
N LEU A 40 -15.27 -9.57 6.35
CA LEU A 40 -14.74 -9.77 4.99
C LEU A 40 -13.89 -8.57 4.55
N PHE A 41 -14.38 -7.35 4.80
CA PHE A 41 -13.61 -6.13 4.54
C PHE A 41 -12.29 -6.15 5.34
N PHE A 42 -12.36 -6.50 6.64
CA PHE A 42 -11.18 -6.58 7.48
C PHE A 42 -10.15 -7.60 6.95
N VAL A 43 -10.59 -8.79 6.53
CA VAL A 43 -9.70 -9.81 5.93
C VAL A 43 -9.06 -9.32 4.63
N GLN A 44 -9.84 -8.70 3.75
CA GLN A 44 -9.32 -8.15 2.49
C GLN A 44 -8.29 -7.04 2.74
N TRP A 45 -8.61 -6.12 3.65
CA TRP A 45 -7.71 -5.06 4.06
C TRP A 45 -6.41 -5.62 4.66
N THR A 46 -6.47 -6.66 5.51
CA THR A 46 -5.26 -7.28 6.09
C THR A 46 -4.32 -7.82 5.01
N LEU A 47 -4.85 -8.42 3.95
CA LEU A 47 -4.05 -8.94 2.84
C LEU A 47 -3.31 -7.80 2.11
N ILE A 48 -4.03 -6.73 1.76
CA ILE A 48 -3.44 -5.56 1.10
C ILE A 48 -2.44 -4.85 2.00
N ASN A 49 -2.78 -4.66 3.28
CA ASN A 49 -1.90 -4.03 4.26
C ASN A 49 -0.59 -4.83 4.46
N LEU A 50 -0.68 -6.16 4.48
CA LEU A 50 0.50 -7.03 4.55
C LEU A 50 1.43 -6.84 3.35
N LEU A 51 0.86 -6.78 2.14
CA LEU A 51 1.61 -6.52 0.91
C LEU A 51 2.32 -5.17 0.97
N ILE A 52 1.58 -4.11 1.26
CA ILE A 52 2.11 -2.74 1.34
C ILE A 52 3.23 -2.67 2.36
N ARG A 53 3.00 -3.17 3.59
CA ARG A 53 4.00 -3.16 4.66
C ARG A 53 5.25 -3.97 4.31
N THR A 54 5.12 -5.04 3.54
CA THR A 54 6.27 -5.83 3.11
C THR A 54 7.13 -5.05 2.13
N VAL A 55 6.52 -4.41 1.13
CA VAL A 55 7.22 -3.61 0.11
C VAL A 55 7.80 -2.33 0.69
N SER A 56 7.09 -1.67 1.63
CA SER A 56 7.56 -0.46 2.31
C SER A 56 8.83 -0.68 3.14
N LEU A 57 9.15 -1.94 3.44
CA LEU A 57 10.36 -2.34 4.15
C LEU A 57 11.42 -2.94 3.20
N GLY A 58 11.23 -2.81 1.88
CA GLY A 58 12.14 -3.36 0.87
C GLY A 58 12.06 -4.89 0.72
N GLY A 59 11.01 -5.52 1.25
CA GLY A 59 10.81 -6.96 1.22
C GLY A 59 9.92 -7.42 0.06
N ASN A 60 9.95 -8.73 -0.18
CA ASN A 60 9.06 -9.38 -1.15
C ASN A 60 8.01 -10.25 -0.45
N LEU A 61 6.77 -10.19 -0.95
CA LEU A 61 5.68 -11.04 -0.47
C LEU A 61 5.59 -12.31 -1.32
N LEU A 62 5.73 -13.48 -0.67
CA LEU A 62 5.44 -14.77 -1.27
C LEU A 62 4.19 -15.36 -0.64
N MET A 63 3.26 -15.78 -1.50
CA MET A 63 2.05 -16.47 -1.06
C MET A 63 2.16 -17.96 -1.37
N ASN A 64 2.04 -18.77 -0.32
CA ASN A 64 2.01 -20.22 -0.45
C ASN A 64 0.56 -20.70 -0.43
N VAL A 65 0.13 -21.29 -1.55
CA VAL A 65 -1.21 -21.87 -1.68
C VAL A 65 -1.11 -23.37 -1.91
N GLY A 66 -1.75 -24.15 -1.03
CA GLY A 66 -1.89 -25.59 -1.18
C GLY A 66 -3.12 -25.95 -2.02
N PRO A 67 -3.00 -26.85 -3.01
CA PRO A 67 -4.18 -27.40 -3.67
C PRO A 67 -4.96 -28.29 -2.69
N THR A 68 -6.25 -28.44 -2.94
CA THR A 68 -7.11 -29.46 -2.31
C THR A 68 -6.65 -30.86 -2.70
N ALA A 69 -7.15 -31.89 -2.01
CA ALA A 69 -6.86 -33.29 -2.36
C ALA A 69 -7.25 -33.67 -3.81
N ARG A 70 -8.11 -32.89 -4.46
CA ARG A 70 -8.49 -33.04 -5.87
C ARG A 70 -7.64 -32.22 -6.84
N GLY A 71 -6.59 -31.55 -6.37
CA GLY A 71 -5.70 -30.72 -7.19
C GLY A 71 -6.17 -29.29 -7.46
N TYR A 72 -7.36 -28.89 -7.01
CA TYR A 72 -7.89 -27.53 -7.23
C TYR A 72 -7.44 -26.53 -6.17
N LEU A 73 -7.32 -25.25 -6.52
CA LEU A 73 -7.14 -24.17 -5.53
C LEU A 73 -8.38 -24.04 -4.64
N ASP A 74 -8.14 -23.97 -3.33
CA ASP A 74 -9.19 -23.73 -2.33
C ASP A 74 -9.86 -22.36 -2.53
N TYR A 75 -11.14 -22.26 -2.17
CA TYR A 75 -11.94 -21.05 -2.37
C TYR A 75 -11.36 -19.83 -1.65
N ARG A 76 -10.72 -20.02 -0.48
CA ARG A 76 -10.08 -18.93 0.28
C ARG A 76 -8.89 -18.36 -0.46
N ALA A 77 -8.10 -19.22 -1.09
CA ALA A 77 -6.97 -18.80 -1.88
C ALA A 77 -7.42 -18.04 -3.14
N LYS A 78 -8.48 -18.53 -3.81
CA LYS A 78 -9.09 -17.78 -4.92
C LYS A 78 -9.59 -16.41 -4.48
N ALA A 79 -10.27 -16.32 -3.32
CA ALA A 79 -10.74 -15.05 -2.76
C ALA A 79 -9.58 -14.10 -2.44
N ALA A 80 -8.52 -14.59 -1.78
CA ALA A 80 -7.33 -13.79 -1.48
C ALA A 80 -6.64 -13.27 -2.74
N LEU A 81 -6.41 -14.15 -3.73
CA LEU A 81 -5.83 -13.77 -5.03
C LEU A 81 -6.70 -12.74 -5.75
N LYS A 82 -8.03 -12.87 -5.69
CA LYS A 82 -8.96 -11.89 -6.25
C LYS A 82 -8.83 -10.53 -5.55
N THR A 83 -8.72 -10.50 -4.23
CA THR A 83 -8.49 -9.25 -3.48
C THR A 83 -7.25 -8.51 -3.97
N TYR A 84 -6.14 -9.22 -4.12
CA TYR A 84 -4.92 -8.62 -4.67
C TYR A 84 -5.13 -8.16 -6.10
N ALA A 85 -5.72 -8.99 -6.97
CA ALA A 85 -5.96 -8.65 -8.37
C ALA A 85 -6.82 -7.40 -8.53
N ASP A 86 -7.92 -7.30 -7.77
CA ASP A 86 -8.85 -6.17 -7.82
C ASP A 86 -8.18 -4.85 -7.39
N TRP A 87 -7.36 -4.87 -6.34
CA TRP A 87 -6.64 -3.69 -5.86
C TRP A 87 -5.44 -3.33 -6.75
N MET A 88 -4.65 -4.33 -7.15
CA MET A 88 -3.47 -4.15 -8.01
C MET A 88 -3.84 -3.64 -9.39
N ARG A 89 -5.05 -3.90 -9.90
CA ARG A 89 -5.52 -3.35 -11.18
C ARG A 89 -5.29 -1.86 -11.31
N TYR A 90 -5.39 -1.12 -10.21
CA TYR A 90 -5.26 0.33 -10.16
C TYR A 90 -3.96 0.79 -9.49
N ASN A 91 -3.48 0.05 -8.48
CA ASN A 91 -2.38 0.50 -7.63
C ASN A 91 -1.04 -0.22 -7.88
N ASN A 92 -0.93 -1.07 -8.91
CA ASN A 92 0.28 -1.87 -9.16
C ASN A 92 1.59 -1.07 -9.26
N LYS A 93 1.55 0.19 -9.73
CA LYS A 93 2.71 1.08 -9.85
C LYS A 93 3.36 1.39 -8.51
N SER A 94 2.60 1.32 -7.41
CA SER A 94 3.08 1.52 -6.04
C SER A 94 3.74 0.27 -5.44
N ILE A 95 3.76 -0.84 -6.17
CA ILE A 95 4.25 -2.14 -5.70
C ILE A 95 5.37 -2.66 -6.61
N TYR A 96 5.13 -2.74 -7.92
CA TYR A 96 6.15 -3.21 -8.86
C TYR A 96 7.20 -2.13 -9.11
N GLY A 97 8.48 -2.50 -9.06
CA GLY A 97 9.59 -1.55 -9.23
C GLY A 97 9.64 -0.50 -8.12
N CYS A 98 9.13 -0.86 -6.93
CA CYS A 98 9.13 -0.03 -5.73
C CYS A 98 9.81 -0.76 -4.58
N THR A 99 10.39 0.02 -3.67
CA THR A 99 11.07 -0.45 -2.47
C THR A 99 10.81 0.50 -1.30
N MET A 100 11.52 0.28 -0.19
CA MET A 100 11.55 1.19 0.95
C MET A 100 11.86 2.62 0.48
N ALA A 101 11.08 3.58 0.96
CA ALA A 101 11.35 4.99 0.69
C ALA A 101 12.64 5.45 1.37
N ASP A 102 13.18 6.59 0.92
CA ASP A 102 14.32 7.26 1.55
C ASP A 102 14.16 7.27 3.09
N PRO A 103 15.13 6.75 3.86
CA PRO A 103 15.09 6.74 5.32
C PRO A 103 14.92 8.12 5.98
N ALA A 104 15.23 9.21 5.26
CA ALA A 104 14.99 10.57 5.73
C ALA A 104 13.50 10.97 5.68
N LEU A 105 12.66 10.22 4.96
CA LEU A 105 11.22 10.46 4.85
C LEU A 105 10.47 9.57 5.85
N GLN A 106 9.81 10.21 6.80
CA GLN A 106 8.96 9.51 7.76
C GLN A 106 7.51 9.53 7.29
N ALA A 107 6.90 8.35 7.16
CA ALA A 107 5.47 8.25 6.90
C ALA A 107 4.67 8.70 8.14
N PRO A 108 3.62 9.52 7.97
CA PRO A 108 2.69 9.84 9.06
C PRO A 108 2.01 8.60 9.62
N ASN A 109 1.44 8.72 10.82
CA ASN A 109 0.62 7.67 11.40
C ASN A 109 -0.52 7.27 10.45
N GLY A 110 -0.82 5.97 10.39
CA GLY A 110 -1.84 5.46 9.49
C GLY A 110 -1.44 5.43 8.00
N CYS A 111 -0.17 5.73 7.67
CA CYS A 111 0.36 5.68 6.31
C CYS A 111 1.59 4.76 6.18
N TYR A 112 1.82 4.27 4.97
CA TYR A 112 3.12 3.69 4.58
C TYR A 112 3.63 4.36 3.31
N TYR A 113 4.96 4.40 3.19
CA TYR A 113 5.62 4.85 1.97
C TYR A 113 6.24 3.68 1.21
N THR A 114 6.09 3.73 -0.10
CA THR A 114 6.91 2.98 -1.05
C THR A 114 7.43 3.96 -2.07
N GLN A 115 8.67 3.79 -2.53
CA GLN A 115 9.28 4.67 -3.51
C GLN A 115 9.69 3.87 -4.74
N SER A 116 9.51 4.44 -5.93
CA SER A 116 10.03 3.84 -7.15
C SER A 116 11.54 3.70 -7.09
N GLU A 117 12.09 2.66 -7.72
CA GLU A 117 13.53 2.42 -7.76
C GLU A 117 14.33 3.58 -8.40
N ASP A 118 13.70 4.33 -9.30
CA ASP A 118 14.30 5.52 -9.91
C ASP A 118 14.25 6.77 -9.00
N GLY A 119 13.62 6.68 -7.83
CA GLY A 119 13.49 7.75 -6.84
C GLY A 119 12.47 8.84 -7.19
N LYS A 120 11.88 8.84 -8.41
CA LYS A 120 11.07 9.94 -8.93
C LYS A 120 9.64 9.97 -8.42
N ARG A 121 9.15 8.85 -7.88
CA ARG A 121 7.76 8.69 -7.42
C ARG A 121 7.75 8.18 -6.00
N LEU A 122 7.11 8.92 -5.13
CA LEU A 122 6.79 8.49 -3.78
C LEU A 122 5.30 8.16 -3.71
N TYR A 123 4.97 6.97 -3.20
CA TYR A 123 3.59 6.55 -3.05
C TYR A 123 3.22 6.52 -1.57
N VAL A 124 2.12 7.20 -1.23
CA VAL A 124 1.56 7.25 0.12
C VAL A 124 0.35 6.34 0.19
N HIS A 125 0.46 5.26 0.95
CA HIS A 125 -0.60 4.29 1.16
C HIS A 125 -1.43 4.68 2.37
N LEU A 126 -2.70 5.05 2.17
CA LEU A 126 -3.61 5.52 3.22
C LEU A 126 -4.28 4.34 3.92
N VAL A 127 -3.52 3.68 4.80
CA VAL A 127 -3.98 2.52 5.58
C VAL A 127 -5.11 2.92 6.53
N GLU A 128 -4.99 4.11 7.13
CA GLU A 128 -6.06 4.86 7.76
C GLU A 128 -6.37 6.09 6.89
N TYR A 129 -7.64 6.31 6.59
CA TYR A 129 -8.02 7.42 5.72
C TYR A 129 -8.14 8.71 6.55
N PRO A 130 -7.32 9.73 6.28
CA PRO A 130 -7.32 10.97 7.06
C PRO A 130 -8.58 11.80 6.77
N PHE A 131 -8.92 12.68 7.72
CA PHE A 131 -10.05 13.58 7.57
C PHE A 131 -9.57 14.96 7.10
N ALA A 132 -10.01 15.37 5.91
CA ALA A 132 -9.78 16.67 5.27
C ALA A 132 -8.31 17.02 4.90
N PHE A 133 -7.33 16.70 5.74
CA PHE A 133 -5.94 17.06 5.52
C PHE A 133 -4.99 15.89 5.81
N LEU A 134 -3.92 15.81 5.03
CA LEU A 134 -2.80 14.92 5.27
C LEU A 134 -1.51 15.73 5.33
N GLU A 135 -0.87 15.70 6.49
CA GLU A 135 0.41 16.33 6.76
C GLU A 135 1.55 15.39 6.38
N LEU A 136 2.49 15.89 5.59
CA LEU A 136 3.63 15.14 5.06
C LEU A 136 4.92 15.91 5.40
N PRO A 137 5.52 15.65 6.58
CA PRO A 137 6.75 16.32 6.99
C PRO A 137 7.92 15.96 6.08
N GLY A 138 8.79 16.93 5.78
CA GLY A 138 10.02 16.71 5.01
C GLY A 138 9.83 16.74 3.49
N LEU A 139 8.66 17.19 3.01
CA LEU A 139 8.22 17.06 1.61
C LEU A 139 7.78 18.37 0.93
N ALA A 140 7.76 19.51 1.63
CA ALA A 140 7.24 20.79 1.11
C ALA A 140 7.87 21.21 -0.24
N HIS A 141 9.19 21.06 -0.36
CA HIS A 141 9.96 21.47 -1.53
C HIS A 141 10.37 20.32 -2.45
N LYS A 142 9.97 19.09 -2.13
CA LYS A 142 10.37 17.88 -2.88
C LYS A 142 9.30 17.41 -3.85
N VAL A 143 8.04 17.86 -3.69
CA VAL A 143 6.90 17.39 -4.48
C VAL A 143 6.49 18.43 -5.53
N ARG A 144 6.42 17.97 -6.78
CA ARG A 144 5.96 18.75 -7.94
C ARG A 144 4.46 18.62 -8.16
N TYR A 145 3.89 17.44 -7.90
CA TYR A 145 2.49 17.12 -8.22
C TYR A 145 1.99 15.95 -7.37
N ALA A 146 0.70 15.95 -7.04
CA ALA A 146 0.05 14.91 -6.25
C ALA A 146 -1.28 14.47 -6.89
N GLN A 147 -1.53 13.16 -6.94
CA GLN A 147 -2.78 12.60 -7.44
C GLN A 147 -3.13 11.28 -6.77
N PHE A 148 -4.40 10.89 -6.77
CA PHE A 148 -4.79 9.53 -6.46
C PHE A 148 -4.37 8.57 -7.57
N LEU A 149 -3.78 7.44 -7.22
CA LEU A 149 -3.27 6.48 -8.18
C LEU A 149 -4.39 5.74 -8.92
N GLN A 150 -5.55 5.56 -8.30
CA GLN A 150 -6.60 4.73 -8.86
C GLN A 150 -7.36 5.35 -10.04
N ASP A 151 -7.49 6.68 -10.06
CA ASP A 151 -8.26 7.43 -11.05
C ASP A 151 -7.52 8.65 -11.62
N ASN A 152 -6.29 8.91 -11.14
CA ASN A 152 -5.48 10.10 -11.46
C ASN A 152 -6.17 11.43 -11.11
N SER A 153 -7.11 11.42 -10.16
CA SER A 153 -7.67 12.66 -9.65
C SER A 153 -6.61 13.46 -8.90
N GLU A 154 -6.45 14.74 -9.27
CA GLU A 154 -5.47 15.64 -8.67
C GLU A 154 -5.81 15.92 -7.20
N ILE A 155 -4.77 16.00 -6.38
CA ILE A 155 -4.88 16.36 -4.96
C ILE A 155 -4.23 17.72 -4.75
N LEU A 156 -5.00 18.65 -4.19
CA LEU A 156 -4.51 20.00 -3.92
C LEU A 156 -3.43 19.98 -2.83
N MET A 157 -2.32 20.64 -3.13
CA MET A 157 -1.18 20.82 -2.24
C MET A 157 -1.20 22.24 -1.69
N ALA A 158 -1.30 22.37 -0.36
CA ALA A 158 -1.01 23.61 0.33
C ALA A 158 0.45 23.56 0.80
N ARG A 159 1.27 24.50 0.31
CA ARG A 159 2.68 24.65 0.72
C ARG A 159 2.83 25.47 1.99
N GLU A 160 1.81 26.24 2.32
CA GLU A 160 1.67 26.94 3.57
C GLU A 160 0.26 26.64 4.04
N PRO A 161 0.08 26.05 5.21
CA PRO A 161 -1.25 25.88 5.71
C PRO A 161 -1.72 27.30 6.07
N ASN A 162 -2.71 27.82 5.35
CA ASN A 162 -3.65 28.80 5.91
C ASN A 162 -4.45 28.20 7.09
N PHE A 163 -3.94 27.14 7.73
CA PHE A 163 -4.39 26.72 9.05
C PHE A 163 -4.19 27.93 9.95
N MET A 164 -5.31 28.44 10.46
CA MET A 164 -5.24 29.10 11.75
C MET A 164 -4.57 28.10 12.69
N PRO A 165 -3.41 28.42 13.27
CA PRO A 165 -2.77 27.54 14.21
C PRO A 165 -3.77 27.38 15.35
N ASP A 166 -4.21 26.15 15.60
CA ASP A 166 -4.66 25.80 16.93
C ASP A 166 -3.48 26.16 17.86
N GLU A 167 -3.74 26.91 18.93
CA GLU A 167 -2.73 27.60 19.73
C GLU A 167 -1.54 26.68 20.08
N GLY A 168 -0.41 26.84 19.37
CA GLY A 168 0.88 26.27 19.80
C GLY A 168 1.73 25.47 18.80
N HIS A 169 1.30 25.22 17.56
CA HIS A 169 2.17 24.61 16.54
C HIS A 169 2.48 25.58 15.40
N LEU A 170 3.73 26.05 15.35
CA LEU A 170 4.28 26.69 14.15
C LEU A 170 4.37 25.61 13.05
N PRO A 171 3.81 25.83 11.85
CA PRO A 171 4.05 24.90 10.74
C PRO A 171 5.55 24.87 10.46
N SER A 172 6.14 23.67 10.41
CA SER A 172 7.53 23.54 10.01
C SER A 172 7.65 23.96 8.54
N GLU A 173 8.69 24.72 8.20
CA GLU A 173 8.90 25.20 6.82
C GLU A 173 8.98 24.05 5.78
N ASP A 174 9.22 22.81 6.23
CA ASP A 174 9.33 21.61 5.40
C ASP A 174 8.05 20.74 5.40
N LEU A 175 6.91 21.26 5.86
CA LEU A 175 5.64 20.54 5.89
C LEU A 175 4.83 20.70 4.59
N LEU A 176 4.53 19.59 3.92
CA LEU A 176 3.55 19.56 2.82
C LEU A 176 2.16 19.17 3.37
N VAL A 177 1.12 19.93 3.04
CA VAL A 177 -0.27 19.57 3.39
C VAL A 177 -1.06 19.24 2.14
N LEU A 178 -1.67 18.05 2.11
CA LEU A 178 -2.59 17.65 1.05
C LEU A 178 -4.04 17.81 1.51
N THR A 179 -4.90 18.37 0.66
CA THR A 179 -6.35 18.42 0.91
C THR A 179 -7.00 17.12 0.45
N ILE A 180 -7.50 16.35 1.40
CA ILE A 180 -8.07 15.02 1.18
C ILE A 180 -9.60 15.11 1.06
N PRO A 181 -10.22 14.49 0.04
CA PRO A 181 -11.67 14.46 -0.07
C PRO A 181 -12.34 13.83 1.14
N LEU A 182 -13.43 14.42 1.63
CA LEU A 182 -14.18 13.89 2.78
C LEU A 182 -14.76 12.49 2.53
N VAL A 183 -15.14 12.22 1.28
CA VAL A 183 -15.62 10.90 0.87
C VAL A 183 -14.44 10.05 0.44
N LYS A 184 -14.16 8.99 1.21
CA LYS A 184 -13.13 8.01 0.86
C LYS A 184 -13.44 7.37 -0.51
N PRO A 185 -12.46 7.30 -1.44
CA PRO A 185 -12.61 6.55 -2.68
C PRO A 185 -13.02 5.10 -2.42
N ASN A 186 -13.85 4.51 -3.29
CA ASN A 186 -14.34 3.14 -3.12
C ASN A 186 -13.27 2.08 -3.49
N ILE A 187 -12.19 2.07 -2.71
CA ILE A 187 -11.05 1.15 -2.81
C ILE A 187 -10.56 0.81 -1.39
N LEU A 188 -10.04 -0.40 -1.20
CA LEU A 188 -9.63 -0.91 0.12
C LEU A 188 -8.64 0.03 0.83
N VAL A 189 -7.52 0.30 0.16
CA VAL A 189 -6.47 1.23 0.59
C VAL A 189 -6.20 2.20 -0.57
N PRO A 190 -6.63 3.47 -0.47
CA PRO A 190 -6.29 4.49 -1.45
C PRO A 190 -4.78 4.77 -1.44
N VAL A 191 -4.24 5.11 -2.60
CA VAL A 191 -2.81 5.43 -2.76
C VAL A 191 -2.70 6.79 -3.41
N ILE A 192 -1.89 7.67 -2.82
CA ILE A 192 -1.51 8.95 -3.42
C ILE A 192 -0.16 8.77 -4.08
N GLU A 193 -0.04 9.19 -5.33
CA GLU A 193 1.22 9.31 -6.06
C GLU A 193 1.72 10.74 -5.96
N LEU A 194 2.95 10.90 -5.46
CA LEU A 194 3.68 12.15 -5.41
C LEU A 194 4.81 12.09 -6.44
N LEU A 195 4.81 13.03 -7.39
CA LEU A 195 5.91 13.22 -8.33
C LEU A 195 6.95 14.12 -7.68
N LEU A 196 8.17 13.61 -7.54
CA LEU A 196 9.29 14.34 -6.97
C LEU A 196 10.04 15.16 -8.04
N TYR A 197 10.77 16.20 -7.61
CA TYR A 197 11.67 16.98 -8.48
C TYR A 197 12.91 16.20 -8.92
#